data_AF-A0A4U9IZM5-F1
#
_entry.id   AF-A0A4U9IZM5-F1
#
_cell.length_a   1.000
_cell.length_b   1.000
_cell.length_c   1.000
_cell.angle_alpha   90.00
_cell.angle_beta   90.00
_cell.angle_gamma   90.00
#
_symmetry.space_group_name_H-M   'P 1'
#
loop_
_entity.id
_entity.type
_entity.pdbx_description
1 polymer ?
#
loop_
_entity_poly.entity_id
_entity_poly.type
_entity_poly.pdbx_seq_one_letter_code
_entity_poly.pdbx_strand_id
1 'polypeptide(L)' 'MKAESCGDCGTYLKILYQEKDPKVEAVADDLATLILDAKMEQEGFARSSINPFLFPGEGE' A
#
# COMPACT_ATOMS: atom_id res chain seq x y z
N MET A 1 -7.64 0.18 -7.64
CA MET A 1 -6.98 -0.22 -6.37
C MET A 1 -7.72 0.38 -5.18
N LYS A 2 -7.67 -0.27 -4.01
CA LYS A 2 -8.16 0.26 -2.72
C LYS A 2 -7.17 -0.11 -1.60
N ALA A 3 -7.24 0.58 -0.47
CA ALA A 3 -6.64 0.12 0.78
C ALA A 3 -7.73 -0.43 1.69
N GLU A 4 -7.56 -1.65 2.19
CA GLU A 4 -8.34 -2.22 3.28
C GLU A 4 -7.59 -1.98 4.59
N SER A 5 -8.27 -1.41 5.58
CA SER A 5 -7.69 -1.11 6.88
C SER A 5 -8.36 -1.92 7.99
N CYS A 6 -7.58 -2.23 9.03
CA CYS A 6 -8.06 -2.90 10.24
C CYS A 6 -7.84 -1.97 11.43
N GLY A 7 -8.93 -1.54 12.06
CA GLY A 7 -8.89 -0.66 13.24
C GLY A 7 -8.31 -1.33 14.48
N ASP A 8 -8.42 -2.66 14.60
CA ASP A 8 -7.95 -3.39 15.80
C ASP A 8 -6.42 -3.51 15.83
N CYS A 9 -5.77 -3.73 14.67
CA CYS A 9 -4.31 -3.84 14.58
C CYS A 9 -3.63 -2.57 14.05
N GLY A 10 -4.39 -1.57 13.60
CA GLY A 10 -3.87 -0.30 13.10
C GLY A 10 -3.07 -0.44 11.81
N THR A 11 -3.37 -1.44 10.98
CA THR A 11 -2.66 -1.66 9.70
C THR A 11 -3.57 -1.62 8.48
N TYR A 12 -2.97 -1.51 7.30
CA TYR A 12 -3.68 -1.61 6.02
C TYR A 12 -2.97 -2.52 5.00
N LEU A 13 -3.74 -3.00 4.03
CA LEU A 13 -3.28 -3.76 2.87
C LEU A 13 -3.90 -3.19 1.59
N LYS A 14 -3.10 -3.06 0.53
CA LYS A 14 -3.61 -2.66 -0.78
C LYS A 14 -4.23 -3.84 -1.51
N ILE A 15 -5.40 -3.61 -2.10
CA ILE A 15 -6.14 -4.57 -2.91
C ILE A 15 -6.20 -4.06 -4.35
N LEU A 16 -5.74 -4.92 -5.25
CA LEU A 16 -5.74 -4.72 -6.70
C LEU A 16 -6.85 -5.58 -7.31
N TYR A 17 -7.61 -5.00 -8.22
CA TYR A 17 -8.82 -5.60 -8.77
C TYR A 17 -8.61 -5.87 -10.26
N GLN A 18 -8.27 -7.12 -10.61
CA GLN A 18 -8.02 -7.51 -12.00
C GLN A 18 -9.26 -7.39 -12.88
N GLU A 19 -10.47 -7.47 -12.31
CA GLU A 19 -11.70 -7.26 -13.05
C GLU A 19 -11.88 -5.82 -13.55
N LYS A 20 -11.17 -4.87 -12.95
CA LYS A 20 -11.16 -3.46 -13.35
C LYS A 20 -9.99 -3.12 -14.27
N ASP A 21 -8.85 -3.77 -14.04
CA ASP A 21 -7.67 -3.65 -14.89
C ASP A 21 -6.96 -5.01 -14.99
N PRO A 22 -7.12 -5.74 -16.10
CA PRO A 22 -6.50 -7.04 -16.30
C PRO A 22 -4.96 -7.01 -16.34
N LYS A 23 -4.35 -5.84 -16.50
CA LYS A 23 -2.89 -5.67 -16.56
C LYS A 23 -2.28 -5.23 -15.22
N VAL A 24 -3.11 -5.07 -14.19
CA VAL A 24 -2.64 -4.66 -12.88
C VAL A 24 -1.64 -5.68 -12.31
N GLU A 25 -0.52 -5.19 -11.80
CA GLU A 25 0.59 -5.98 -11.30
C GLU A 25 0.93 -5.55 -9.88
N ALA A 26 1.06 -6.52 -8.97
CA ALA A 26 1.12 -6.27 -7.54
C ALA A 26 2.33 -5.43 -7.13
N VAL A 27 3.50 -5.65 -7.73
CA VAL A 27 4.74 -4.93 -7.37
C VAL A 27 4.78 -3.54 -8.00
N ALA A 28 4.51 -3.44 -9.29
CA ALA A 28 4.59 -2.20 -10.06
C ALA A 28 3.48 -1.21 -9.68
N ASP A 29 2.23 -1.66 -9.61
CA ASP A 29 1.13 -0.76 -9.26
C ASP A 29 1.15 -0.36 -7.79
N ASP A 30 1.71 -1.19 -6.91
CA ASP A 30 1.96 -0.79 -5.53
C ASP A 30 2.96 0.38 -5.45
N LEU A 31 4.06 0.34 -6.22
CA LEU A 31 4.99 1.47 -6.34
C LEU A 31 4.38 2.68 -7.07
N ALA A 32 3.48 2.47 -8.03
CA ALA A 32 2.80 3.55 -8.74
C ALA A 32 1.80 4.31 -7.85
N THR A 33 1.48 3.78 -6.67
CA THR A 33 0.41 4.29 -5.80
C THR A 33 0.90 4.69 -4.42
N LEU A 34 2.15 5.12 -4.27
CA LEU A 34 2.74 5.60 -3.00
C LEU A 34 1.94 6.72 -2.31
N ILE A 35 1.20 7.52 -3.09
CA ILE A 35 0.32 8.54 -2.53
C ILE A 35 -0.83 7.96 -1.70
N LEU A 36 -1.23 6.70 -1.96
CA LEU A 36 -2.20 6.00 -1.13
C LEU A 36 -1.57 5.61 0.21
N ASP A 37 -0.34 5.12 0.22
CA ASP A 37 0.39 4.80 1.47
C ASP A 37 0.51 6.05 2.35
N ALA A 38 0.94 7.17 1.76
CA ALA A 38 1.10 8.43 2.49
C ALA A 38 -0.22 8.91 3.13
N LYS A 39 -1.37 8.69 2.47
CA LYS A 39 -2.69 9.00 3.06
C LYS A 39 -3.04 8.06 4.21
N MET A 40 -2.80 6.76 4.06
CA MET A 40 -3.06 5.80 5.13
C MET A 40 -2.18 6.09 6.36
N GLU A 41 -0.93 6.48 6.15
CA GLU A 41 -0.01 6.89 7.21
C GLU A 41 -0.48 8.16 7.93
N GLN A 42 -0.99 9.16 7.19
CA GLN A 42 -1.61 10.36 7.78
C GLN A 42 -2.83 10.03 8.64
N GLU A 43 -3.57 8.98 8.28
CA GLU A 43 -4.69 8.46 9.09
C GLU A 43 -4.23 7.57 10.25
N GLY A 44 -2.93 7.32 10.40
CA GLY A 44 -2.34 6.57 11.50
C GLY A 44 -2.27 5.06 11.28
N PHE A 45 -2.48 4.59 10.05
CA PHE A 45 -2.33 3.17 9.72
C PHE A 45 -0.92 2.84 9.24
N ALA A 46 -0.37 1.73 9.75
CA ALA A 46 0.88 1.18 9.27
C ALA A 46 0.66 0.18 8.13
N ARG A 47 1.62 0.07 7.22
CA ARG A 47 1.55 -0.89 6.13
C ARG A 47 1.79 -2.31 6.64
N SER A 48 0.89 -3.25 6.32
CA SER A 48 1.01 -4.66 6.74
C SER A 48 1.94 -5.50 5.86
N SER A 49 2.16 -5.08 4.61
CA SER A 49 2.94 -5.81 3.61
C SER A 49 4.26 -5.10 3.30
N ILE A 50 5.28 -5.86 2.93
CA ILE A 50 6.57 -5.34 2.46
C ILE A 50 6.59 -5.44 0.93
N ASN A 51 6.94 -4.34 0.25
CA ASN A 51 7.35 -4.38 -1.14
C ASN A 51 8.90 -4.46 -1.18
N PRO A 52 9.50 -5.52 -1.76
CA PRO A 52 10.95 -5.70 -1.79
C PRO A 52 11.74 -4.60 -2.52
N PHE A 53 11.06 -3.70 -3.24
CA PHE A 53 11.67 -2.57 -3.95
C PHE A 53 11.41 -1.22 -3.25
N LEU A 54 10.74 -1.23 -2.10
CA LEU A 54 10.42 -0.05 -1.31
C LEU A 54 10.86 -0.27 0.14
N PHE A 55 12.11 0.06 0.42
CA PHE A 55 12.62 0.09 1.78
C PHE A 55 12.47 1.48 2.39
N PRO A 56 12.30 1.58 3.72
CA PRO A 56 12.43 2.85 4.41
C PRO A 56 13.77 3.49 4.02
N GLY A 57 13.77 4.77 3.68
CA GLY A 57 15.02 5.50 3.46
C GLY A 57 15.88 5.48 4.72
N GLU A 58 17.21 5.51 4.55
CA GLU A 58 18.11 5.83 5.66
C GLU A 58 17.73 7.24 6.15
N GLY A 59 17.07 7.31 7.30
CA GLY A 59 16.79 8.60 7.94
C GLY A 59 18.11 9.27 8.32
N GLU A 60 18.27 10.54 7.98
CA GLU A 60 19.16 11.46 8.70
C GLU A 60 18.55 11.81 10.07
#